data_AF-A0A4Q9YZR3-F1
#
_entry.id   AF-A0A4Q9YZR3-F1
#
_cell.length_a   1.000
_cell.length_b   1.000
_cell.length_c   1.000
_cell.angle_alpha   90.00
_cell.angle_beta   90.00
_cell.angle_gamma   90.00
#
_symmetry.space_group_name_H-M   'P 1'
#
loop_
_entity.id
_entity.type
_entity.pdbx_description
1 polymer ?
#
loop_
_entity_poly.entity_id
_entity_poly.type
_entity_poly.pdbx_seq_one_letter_code
_entity_poly.pdbx_strand_id
1 'polypeptide(L)'
;MKAVKVILLLVLGSFVTSCESDTYADIFGYVENPTYKANIKPLMDAQCVSCHSANGTESGSPLETYQQVVDYAESISCRLDGNSCGLMPQSGRLPQVQIDMFNAWVAQGLKEE
;
A
#
# COMPACT_ATOMS: atom_id res chain seq x y z
N MET A 1 34.98 -9.67 -52.10
CA MET A 1 35.93 -9.06 -51.14
C MET A 1 36.23 -7.64 -51.56
N LYS A 2 35.48 -6.64 -51.06
CA LYS A 2 35.88 -5.23 -51.08
C LYS A 2 35.17 -4.50 -49.93
N ALA A 3 35.97 -3.66 -49.26
CA ALA A 3 35.61 -2.57 -48.37
C ALA A 3 35.00 -2.91 -47.01
N VAL A 4 35.91 -3.02 -46.04
CA VAL A 4 35.77 -2.52 -44.67
C VAL A 4 34.95 -1.21 -44.64
N LYS A 5 33.83 -1.22 -43.92
CA LYS A 5 33.20 -0.01 -43.37
C LYS A 5 33.10 -0.21 -41.86
N VAL A 6 34.19 0.10 -41.16
CA VAL A 6 34.15 0.43 -39.75
C VAL A 6 33.49 1.81 -39.67
N ILE A 7 32.18 1.84 -39.44
CA ILE A 7 31.47 3.04 -38.99
C ILE A 7 30.81 2.68 -37.66
N LEU A 8 31.60 2.97 -36.62
CA LEU A 8 31.19 3.48 -35.32
C LEU A 8 29.74 4.00 -35.28
N LEU A 9 28.87 3.33 -34.52
CA LEU A 9 27.72 3.95 -33.85
C LEU A 9 27.34 3.13 -32.61
N LEU A 10 28.15 3.39 -31.58
CA LEU A 10 27.81 3.42 -30.16
C LEU A 10 26.35 3.88 -29.94
N VAL A 11 25.43 3.01 -29.51
CA VAL A 11 24.22 3.41 -28.76
C VAL A 11 23.79 2.29 -27.81
N LEU A 12 24.12 2.51 -26.53
CA LEU A 12 23.37 2.20 -25.30
C LEU A 12 22.79 0.77 -25.19
N GLY A 13 23.32 -0.14 -24.37
CA GLY A 13 23.85 0.13 -23.03
C GLY A 13 22.75 0.68 -22.13
N SER A 14 22.18 -0.18 -21.29
CA SER A 14 21.31 0.13 -20.14
C SER A 14 19.82 0.34 -20.46
N PHE A 15 19.05 -0.76 -20.47
CA PHE A 15 17.80 -0.69 -19.71
C PHE A 15 18.21 -0.71 -18.25
N VAL A 16 18.49 0.48 -17.73
CA VAL A 16 18.53 0.71 -16.29
C VAL A 16 17.21 0.18 -15.74
N THR A 17 17.34 -0.76 -14.82
CA THR A 17 16.25 -1.16 -13.95
C THR A 17 15.77 0.11 -13.26
N SER A 18 14.55 0.56 -13.55
CA SER A 18 13.97 1.68 -12.81
C SER A 18 13.62 1.14 -11.42
N CYS A 19 14.60 1.16 -10.52
CA CYS A 19 14.31 1.25 -9.10
C CYS A 19 13.84 2.69 -8.89
N GLU A 20 12.54 2.92 -9.04
CA GLU A 20 11.90 4.08 -8.44
C GLU A 20 11.94 3.85 -6.93
N SER A 21 13.06 4.21 -6.29
CA SER A 21 13.10 4.32 -4.84
C SER A 21 12.64 5.74 -4.49
N ASP A 22 11.33 5.92 -4.36
CA ASP A 22 10.77 7.12 -3.72
C ASP A 22 11.08 7.07 -2.22
N THR A 23 12.33 7.35 -1.89
CA THR A 23 12.83 7.49 -0.52
C THR A 23 12.33 8.82 0.05
N TYR A 24 11.04 8.91 0.35
CA TYR A 24 10.43 9.77 1.40
C TYR A 24 8.90 9.67 1.44
N ALA A 25 8.24 9.10 0.42
CA ALA A 25 6.79 9.22 0.25
C ALA A 25 5.96 8.24 1.08
N ASP A 26 6.55 7.14 1.59
CA ASP A 26 5.84 6.17 2.40
C ASP A 26 6.52 5.93 3.74
N ILE A 27 5.95 6.51 4.79
CA ILE A 27 6.27 6.17 6.19
C ILE A 27 5.88 4.69 6.47
N PHE A 28 5.02 4.10 5.62
CA PHE A 28 4.56 2.72 5.69
C PHE A 28 5.09 1.90 4.51
N GLY A 29 6.34 1.46 4.61
CA GLY A 29 6.90 0.50 3.66
C GLY A 29 6.29 -0.89 3.80
N TYR A 30 6.47 -1.73 2.78
CA TYR A 30 6.03 -3.13 2.81
C TYR A 30 6.80 -3.92 3.88
N VAL A 31 6.07 -4.72 4.66
CA VAL A 31 6.61 -5.67 5.63
C VAL A 31 6.06 -7.06 5.29
N GLU A 32 6.95 -8.05 5.16
CA GLU A 32 6.57 -9.41 4.73
C GLU A 32 5.66 -10.11 5.74
N ASN A 33 5.88 -9.89 7.05
CA ASN A 33 5.07 -10.46 8.12
C ASN A 33 4.53 -9.35 9.03
N PRO A 34 3.56 -8.55 8.55
CA PRO A 34 3.06 -7.41 9.28
C PRO A 34 2.22 -7.85 10.49
N THR A 35 2.26 -7.07 11.55
CA THR A 35 1.42 -7.24 12.73
C THR A 35 0.56 -6.02 12.93
N TYR A 36 -0.55 -6.17 13.65
CA TYR A 36 -1.45 -5.05 13.84
C TYR A 36 -0.74 -3.89 14.55
N LYS A 37 -0.11 -4.13 15.71
CA LYS A 37 0.47 -3.03 16.49
C LYS A 37 1.65 -2.37 15.82
N ALA A 38 2.51 -3.14 15.16
CA ALA A 38 3.72 -2.61 14.55
C ALA A 38 3.45 -1.91 13.21
N ASN A 39 2.48 -2.40 12.41
CA ASN A 39 2.36 -2.01 11.01
C ASN A 39 0.97 -1.48 10.63
N ILE A 40 -0.09 -2.18 11.01
CA ILE A 40 -1.45 -1.84 10.54
C ILE A 40 -2.07 -0.70 11.36
N LYS A 41 -1.89 -0.68 12.68
CA LYS A 41 -2.39 0.39 13.56
C LYS A 41 -1.85 1.77 13.12
N PRO A 42 -0.54 1.96 12.90
CA PRO A 42 -0.03 3.23 12.36
C PRO A 42 -0.62 3.60 10.99
N LEU A 43 -0.81 2.62 10.10
CA LEU A 43 -1.44 2.83 8.79
C LEU A 43 -2.89 3.31 8.94
N MET A 44 -3.69 2.66 9.79
CA MET A 44 -5.09 3.04 10.06
C MET A 44 -5.17 4.43 10.70
N ASP A 45 -4.31 4.71 11.67
CA ASP A 45 -4.25 6.01 12.34
C ASP A 45 -3.96 7.16 11.36
N ALA A 46 -3.03 6.92 10.42
CA ALA A 46 -2.61 7.94 9.47
C ALA A 46 -3.58 8.12 8.29
N GLN A 47 -4.21 7.05 7.81
CA GLN A 47 -4.96 7.06 6.54
C GLN A 47 -6.48 6.93 6.70
N CYS A 48 -6.98 6.51 7.87
CA CYS A 48 -8.39 6.13 8.03
C CYS A 48 -9.08 6.80 9.21
N VAL A 49 -8.43 6.87 10.37
CA VAL A 49 -9.05 7.24 11.66
C VAL A 49 -9.58 8.67 11.71
N SER A 50 -9.05 9.60 10.89
CA SER A 50 -9.56 10.98 10.84
C SER A 50 -11.05 11.06 10.52
N CYS A 51 -11.56 10.11 9.71
CA CYS A 51 -12.97 9.97 9.39
C CYS A 51 -13.61 8.79 10.14
N HIS A 52 -12.89 7.67 10.24
CA HIS A 52 -13.33 6.41 10.86
C HIS A 52 -12.93 6.33 12.34
N SER A 53 -13.33 7.30 13.14
CA SER A 53 -13.21 7.26 14.60
C SER A 53 -14.59 7.31 15.24
N ALA A 54 -14.69 6.97 16.54
CA ALA A 54 -15.95 7.01 17.28
C ALA A 54 -16.67 8.37 17.21
N ASN A 55 -15.92 9.46 17.01
CA ASN A 55 -16.44 10.82 16.86
C ASN A 55 -16.24 11.41 15.45
N GLY A 56 -15.79 10.60 14.49
CA GLY A 56 -15.53 11.01 13.11
C GLY A 56 -16.79 11.04 12.25
N THR A 57 -16.65 11.49 11.01
CA THR A 57 -17.74 11.54 10.03
C THR A 57 -18.26 10.15 9.64
N GLU A 58 -17.43 9.12 9.78
CA GLU A 58 -17.74 7.71 9.50
C GLU A 58 -17.82 6.88 10.80
N SER A 59 -18.38 7.45 11.86
CA SER A 59 -18.46 6.85 13.20
C SER A 59 -19.25 5.53 13.29
N GLY A 60 -20.02 5.17 12.26
CA GLY A 60 -20.67 3.85 12.16
C GLY A 60 -19.70 2.70 11.86
N SER A 61 -18.47 3.01 11.45
CA SER A 61 -17.41 2.04 11.17
C SER A 61 -16.07 2.56 11.71
N PRO A 62 -15.93 2.69 13.05
CA PRO A 62 -14.69 3.15 13.65
C PRO A 62 -13.58 2.13 13.41
N LEU A 63 -12.33 2.59 13.25
CA LEU A 63 -11.15 1.78 12.93
C LEU A 63 -9.97 2.06 13.90
N GLU A 64 -10.28 2.43 15.14
CA GLU A 64 -9.31 2.86 16.16
C GLU A 64 -8.65 1.70 16.91
N THR A 65 -9.31 0.55 16.95
CA THR A 65 -8.89 -0.63 17.74
C THR A 65 -8.66 -1.85 16.86
N TYR A 66 -7.91 -2.82 17.37
CA TYR A 66 -7.64 -4.09 16.68
C TYR A 66 -8.95 -4.78 16.28
N GLN A 67 -9.86 -4.95 17.23
CA GLN A 67 -11.12 -5.65 16.99
C GLN A 67 -11.94 -4.98 15.88
N GLN A 68 -12.02 -3.65 15.92
CA GLN A 68 -12.70 -2.87 14.88
C GLN A 68 -12.09 -3.10 13.48
N VAL A 69 -10.77 -3.06 13.37
CA VAL A 69 -10.09 -3.27 12.07
C VAL A 69 -10.26 -4.72 11.59
N VAL A 70 -10.24 -5.69 12.50
CA VAL A 70 -10.52 -7.10 12.22
C VAL A 70 -11.96 -7.30 11.72
N ASP A 71 -12.94 -6.72 12.41
CA ASP A 71 -14.36 -6.86 12.07
C ASP A 71 -14.67 -6.32 10.65
N TYR A 72 -13.87 -5.36 10.18
CA TYR A 72 -14.01 -4.75 8.86
C TYR A 72 -12.93 -5.16 7.85
N ALA A 73 -12.05 -6.11 8.16
CA ALA A 73 -10.84 -6.39 7.36
C ALA A 73 -11.13 -6.66 5.87
N GLU A 74 -12.12 -7.50 5.57
CA GLU A 74 -12.52 -7.81 4.18
C GLU A 74 -13.10 -6.58 3.46
N SER A 75 -13.92 -5.79 4.17
CA SER A 75 -14.49 -4.55 3.65
C SER A 75 -13.40 -3.53 3.34
N ILE A 76 -12.45 -3.34 4.26
CA ILE A 76 -11.30 -2.44 4.08
C ILE A 76 -10.50 -2.88 2.85
N SER A 77 -10.14 -4.16 2.75
CA SER A 77 -9.40 -4.70 1.60
C SER A 77 -10.10 -4.38 0.27
N CYS A 78 -11.41 -4.63 0.18
CA CYS A 78 -12.16 -4.32 -1.03
C CYS A 78 -12.24 -2.82 -1.35
N ARG A 79 -12.34 -1.96 -0.31
CA ARG A 79 -12.35 -0.50 -0.45
C ARG A 79 -11.00 0.04 -0.90
N LEU A 80 -9.89 -0.51 -0.40
CA LEU A 80 -8.53 -0.14 -0.82
C LEU A 80 -8.27 -0.54 -2.29
N ASP A 81 -8.80 -1.68 -2.72
CA ASP A 81 -8.69 -2.14 -4.10
C ASP A 81 -9.48 -1.26 -5.07
N GLY A 82 -10.53 -0.58 -4.61
CA GLY A 82 -11.27 0.42 -5.39
C GLY A 82 -12.12 -0.14 -6.53
N ASN A 83 -12.24 -1.47 -6.64
CA ASN A 83 -12.97 -2.15 -7.70
C ASN A 83 -14.50 -1.95 -7.56
N SER A 84 -15.18 -2.85 -6.84
CA SER A 84 -16.64 -2.88 -6.72
C SER A 84 -17.15 -2.24 -5.43
N CYS A 85 -16.25 -1.96 -4.47
CA CYS A 85 -16.65 -1.48 -3.15
C CYS A 85 -16.61 0.05 -3.02
N GLY A 86 -16.14 0.80 -4.02
CA GLY A 86 -15.97 2.25 -3.91
C GLY A 86 -14.70 2.60 -3.13
N LEU A 87 -13.77 3.27 -3.82
CA LEU A 87 -12.43 3.51 -3.32
C LEU A 87 -12.42 4.33 -2.03
N MET A 88 -11.63 3.87 -1.05
CA MET A 88 -11.22 4.67 0.11
C MET A 88 -9.69 4.62 0.25
N PRO A 89 -9.05 5.69 0.73
CA PRO A 89 -9.65 6.98 1.14
C PRO A 89 -10.18 7.82 -0.04
N GLN A 90 -11.09 8.77 0.25
CA GLN A 90 -11.64 9.69 -0.75
C GLN A 90 -10.59 10.64 -1.35
N SER A 91 -9.49 10.87 -0.63
CA SER A 91 -8.36 11.68 -1.09
C SER A 91 -7.58 11.02 -2.23
N GLY A 92 -7.77 9.72 -2.47
CA GLY A 92 -7.10 8.97 -3.52
C GLY A 92 -6.71 7.58 -3.07
N ARG A 93 -6.28 6.76 -4.04
CA ARG A 93 -5.79 5.41 -3.78
C ARG A 93 -4.50 5.48 -2.96
N LEU A 94 -4.38 4.61 -1.95
CA LEU A 94 -3.13 4.45 -1.22
C LEU A 94 -2.01 3.92 -2.14
N PRO A 95 -0.74 4.17 -1.78
CA PRO A 95 0.38 3.51 -2.43
C PRO A 95 0.22 1.99 -2.40
N GLN A 96 0.56 1.33 -3.50
CA GLN A 96 0.31 -0.11 -3.66
C GLN A 96 1.00 -0.94 -2.56
N VAL A 97 2.18 -0.51 -2.10
CA VAL A 97 2.91 -1.16 -1.01
C VAL A 97 2.14 -1.21 0.31
N GLN A 98 1.34 -0.18 0.62
CA GLN A 98 0.49 -0.16 1.81
C GLN A 98 -0.71 -1.10 1.66
N ILE A 99 -1.31 -1.11 0.47
CA ILE A 99 -2.43 -2.01 0.14
C ILE A 99 -1.96 -3.47 0.24
N ASP A 100 -0.80 -3.77 -0.35
CA ASP A 100 -0.19 -5.10 -0.31
C ASP A 100 0.16 -5.51 1.12
N MET A 101 0.66 -4.60 1.95
CA MET A 101 0.93 -4.87 3.37
C MET A 101 -0.35 -5.18 4.15
N PHE A 102 -1.42 -4.41 3.94
CA PHE A 102 -2.71 -4.67 4.58
C PHE A 102 -3.27 -6.03 4.14
N ASN A 103 -3.25 -6.32 2.85
CA ASN A 103 -3.74 -7.59 2.31
C ASN A 103 -2.89 -8.78 2.78
N ALA A 104 -1.57 -8.60 2.93
CA ALA A 104 -0.69 -9.61 3.51
C ALA A 104 -1.03 -9.90 4.97
N TRP A 105 -1.31 -8.87 5.78
CA TRP A 105 -1.76 -9.03 7.17
C TRP A 105 -3.06 -9.83 7.27
N VAL A 106 -4.05 -9.51 6.40
CA VAL A 106 -5.30 -10.26 6.31
C VAL A 106 -5.05 -11.73 5.95
N ALA A 107 -4.25 -11.99 4.92
CA ALA A 107 -3.92 -13.35 4.46
C ALA A 107 -3.15 -14.17 5.51
N GLN A 108 -2.41 -13.52 6.41
CA GLN A 108 -1.62 -14.16 7.47
C GLN A 108 -2.41 -14.40 8.76
N GLY A 109 -3.72 -14.17 8.75
CA GLY A 109 -4.60 -14.45 9.87
C GLY A 109 -4.66 -13.32 10.91
N LEU A 110 -4.51 -12.07 10.47
CA LEU A 110 -4.83 -10.87 11.25
C LEU A 110 -4.05 -10.78 12.57
N LYS A 111 -2.77 -11.13 12.58
CA LYS A 111 -1.97 -11.19 13.81
C LYS A 111 -1.94 -9.84 14.53
N GLU A 112 -2.25 -9.84 15.83
CA GLU A 112 -2.18 -8.62 16.64
C GLU A 112 -0.73 -8.18 16.88
N GLU A 113 0.17 -9.16 17.07
CA GLU A 113 1.59 -9.03 17.48
C GLU A 113 2.52 -9.95 16.69
#